data_AF-A0A9D4BJI5-F1
#
_entry.id   AF-A0A9D4BJI5-F1
#
_cell.length_a   1.000
_cell.length_b   1.000
_cell.length_c   1.000
_cell.angle_alpha   90.00
_cell.angle_beta   90.00
_cell.angle_gamma   90.00
#
_symmetry.space_group_name_H-M   'P 1'
#
loop_
_entity.id
_entity.type
_entity.pdbx_description
1 polymer ?
#
loop_
_entity_poly.entity_id
_entity_poly.type
_entity_poly.pdbx_seq_one_letter_code
_entity_poly.pdbx_strand_id
1 'polypeptide(L)'
;MNVILVYVLAGSFWGDPHIRTLDAANYTFNGLGEYVLLSIDASNVTFSLQARTERATKKDGSLSDATIFTAFAANDHLNSSILIELNTVKDGK
;
A
#
# COMPACT_ATOMS: atom_id res chain seq x y z
N MET A 1 16.28 -13.21 -8.75
CA MET A 1 16.11 -12.18 -7.71
C MET A 1 15.00 -11.26 -8.19
N ASN A 2 13.77 -11.51 -7.76
CA ASN A 2 12.61 -10.76 -8.23
C ASN A 2 12.18 -9.83 -7.09
N VAL A 3 12.72 -8.61 -7.10
CA VAL A 3 12.30 -7.55 -6.18
C VAL A 3 11.22 -6.76 -6.90
N ILE A 4 9.97 -6.90 -6.48
CA ILE A 4 8.91 -5.96 -6.82
C ILE A 4 8.81 -5.05 -5.60
N LEU A 5 9.24 -3.79 -5.73
CA LEU A 5 9.14 -2.75 -4.70
C LEU A 5 8.26 -1.62 -5.20
N VAL A 6 7.24 -1.28 -4.42
CA VAL A 6 6.33 -0.15 -4.59
C VAL A 6 6.64 0.94 -3.55
N TYR A 7 7.06 2.12 -3.99
CA TYR A 7 7.00 3.35 -3.20
C TYR A 7 5.63 4.02 -3.43
N VAL A 8 4.91 4.26 -2.33
CA VAL A 8 3.68 5.05 -2.31
C VAL A 8 4.07 6.51 -2.11
N LEU A 9 3.80 7.37 -3.09
CA LEU A 9 4.04 8.81 -2.94
C LEU A 9 3.02 9.40 -1.97
N ALA A 10 3.46 9.67 -0.74
CA ALA A 10 2.72 10.49 0.22
C ALA A 10 2.70 11.95 -0.30
N GLY A 11 1.71 12.28 -1.11
CA GLY A 11 1.59 13.64 -1.68
C GLY A 11 0.19 14.04 -2.16
N SER A 12 -0.71 13.09 -2.45
CA SER A 12 -2.12 13.36 -2.69
C SER A 12 -2.92 12.05 -2.68
N PHE A 13 -3.47 11.66 -1.53
CA PHE A 13 -4.44 10.55 -1.42
C PHE A 13 -5.85 11.01 -1.85
N TRP A 14 -5.94 11.66 -3.01
CA TRP A 14 -7.20 12.03 -3.66
C TRP A 14 -7.60 10.98 -4.70
N GLY A 15 -7.54 9.68 -4.35
CA GLY A 15 -7.91 8.60 -5.28
C GLY A 15 -6.94 7.42 -5.28
N ASP A 16 -7.15 6.55 -6.28
CA ASP A 16 -6.57 5.23 -6.50
C ASP A 16 -5.03 5.18 -6.38
N PRO A 17 -4.44 4.12 -5.78
CA PRO A 17 -3.01 4.03 -5.50
C PRO A 17 -2.09 4.39 -6.67
N HIS A 18 -1.33 5.48 -6.50
CA HIS A 18 -0.19 5.80 -7.36
C HIS A 18 1.07 5.14 -6.83
N ILE A 19 1.57 4.19 -7.61
CA ILE A 19 2.70 3.33 -7.28
C ILE A 19 3.88 3.76 -8.13
N ARG A 20 5.03 3.97 -7.50
CA ARG A 20 6.31 4.14 -8.21
C ARG A 20 7.27 3.02 -7.84
N THR A 21 7.83 2.35 -8.83
CA THR A 21 8.79 1.25 -8.62
C THR A 21 10.22 1.76 -8.44
N LEU A 22 11.13 0.89 -7.96
CA LEU A 22 12.56 1.22 -7.74
C LEU A 22 13.31 1.66 -9.00
N ASP A 23 12.92 1.14 -10.15
CA ASP A 23 13.42 1.51 -11.48
C ASP A 23 12.68 2.72 -12.07
N ALA A 24 11.97 3.47 -11.21
CA ALA A 24 11.31 4.73 -11.50
C ALA A 24 10.08 4.68 -12.41
N ALA A 25 9.53 3.50 -12.72
CA ALA A 25 8.27 3.38 -13.45
C ALA A 25 7.06 3.76 -12.57
N ASN A 26 6.06 4.40 -13.17
CA ASN A 26 4.85 4.86 -12.48
C ASN A 26 3.64 4.05 -12.93
N TYR A 27 2.80 3.66 -11.98
CA TYR A 27 1.58 2.90 -12.21
C TYR A 27 0.43 3.52 -11.43
N THR A 28 -0.75 3.46 -12.03
CA THR A 28 -2.02 3.66 -11.35
C THR A 28 -2.60 2.27 -11.06
N PHE A 29 -2.93 2.02 -9.80
CA PHE A 29 -3.35 0.70 -9.35
C PHE A 29 -4.60 0.82 -8.50
N ASN A 30 -5.74 0.43 -9.07
CA ASN A 30 -7.04 0.48 -8.41
C ASN A 30 -7.52 -0.91 -7.98
N GLY A 31 -6.61 -1.73 -7.46
CA GLY A 31 -6.94 -3.07 -6.94
C GLY A 31 -7.70 -2.98 -5.62
N LEU A 32 -8.63 -3.92 -5.38
CA LEU A 32 -9.32 -4.12 -4.10
C LEU A 32 -8.82 -5.41 -3.47
N GLY A 33 -8.19 -5.32 -2.30
CA GLY A 33 -7.64 -6.49 -1.60
C GLY A 33 -6.30 -6.22 -0.92
N GLU A 34 -5.55 -7.28 -0.71
CA GLU A 34 -4.23 -7.27 -0.06
C GLU A 34 -3.14 -7.65 -1.05
N TYR A 35 -2.02 -6.95 -0.98
CA TYR A 35 -0.95 -7.02 -1.97
C TYR A 35 0.42 -7.00 -1.29
N VAL A 36 1.37 -7.76 -1.85
CA VAL A 36 2.79 -7.66 -1.47
C VAL A 36 3.40 -6.50 -2.26
N LEU A 37 3.82 -5.46 -1.53
CA LEU A 37 4.48 -4.27 -2.08
C LEU A 37 5.99 -4.43 -2.17
N LEU A 38 6.58 -5.21 -1.26
CA LEU A 38 8.00 -5.58 -1.25
C LEU A 38 8.15 -7.01 -0.77
N SER A 39 8.97 -7.78 -1.48
CA SER A 39 9.53 -9.02 -0.95
C SER A 39 11.02 -9.07 -1.26
N ILE A 40 11.81 -9.27 -0.21
CA ILE A 40 13.23 -9.58 -0.29
C ILE A 40 13.37 -11.00 0.24
N ASP A 41 13.91 -11.87 -0.60
CA ASP A 41 14.28 -13.23 -0.24
C ASP A 41 15.71 -13.46 -0.73
N ALA A 42 16.65 -13.23 0.18
CA ALA A 42 18.08 -13.40 -0.04
C ALA A 42 18.69 -14.20 1.12
N SER A 43 19.84 -14.84 0.87
CA SER A 43 20.44 -15.81 1.80
C SER A 43 20.64 -15.29 3.22
N ASN A 44 20.81 -13.98 3.40
CA ASN A 44 21.11 -13.35 4.69
C ASN A 44 20.06 -12.34 5.13
N VAL A 45 19.04 -12.07 4.30
CA VAL A 45 18.01 -11.08 4.60
C VAL A 45 16.70 -11.48 3.94
N THR A 46 15.67 -11.59 4.77
CA THR A 46 14.28 -11.63 4.33
C THR A 46 13.55 -10.38 4.82
N PHE A 47 12.65 -9.89 3.99
CA PHE A 47 11.79 -8.77 4.33
C PHE A 47 10.51 -8.84 3.51
N SER A 48 9.37 -8.55 4.11
CA SER A 48 8.12 -8.38 3.39
C SER A 48 7.42 -7.10 3.82
N LEU A 49 6.84 -6.40 2.84
CA LEU A 49 5.89 -5.32 3.03
C LEU A 49 4.62 -5.67 2.29
N GLN A 50 3.52 -5.72 3.03
CA GLN A 50 2.17 -5.91 2.52
C GLN A 50 1.35 -4.65 2.72
N ALA A 51 0.37 -4.46 1.85
CA ALA A 51 -0.60 -3.39 1.96
C ALA A 51 -2.00 -3.90 1.68
N ARG A 52 -2.97 -3.33 2.38
CA ARG A 52 -4.40 -3.51 2.12
C ARG A 52 -4.96 -2.26 1.47
N THR A 53 -5.86 -2.49 0.54
CA THR A 53 -6.66 -1.45 -0.10
C THR A 53 -8.14 -1.75 0.06
N GLU A 54 -8.94 -0.71 0.27
CA GLU A 54 -10.40 -0.79 0.35
C GLU A 54 -11.03 0.33 -0.47
N ARG A 55 -12.33 0.19 -0.80
CA ARG A 55 -13.05 1.21 -1.55
C ARG A 55 -13.10 2.52 -0.77
N ALA A 56 -12.77 3.62 -1.43
CA ALA A 56 -12.86 4.94 -0.82
C ALA A 56 -14.33 5.34 -0.64
N THR A 57 -14.62 5.99 0.48
CA THR A 57 -15.94 6.55 0.76
C THR A 57 -16.06 7.97 0.16
N LYS A 58 -17.15 8.22 -0.55
CA LYS A 58 -17.51 9.54 -1.08
C LYS A 58 -18.06 10.43 0.04
N LYS A 59 -18.20 11.72 -0.23
CA LYS A 59 -18.75 12.70 0.74
C LYS A 59 -20.17 12.37 1.19
N ASP A 60 -20.95 11.68 0.36
CA ASP A 60 -22.31 11.25 0.68
C ASP A 60 -22.39 9.93 1.47
N GLY A 61 -21.24 9.36 1.86
CA GLY A 61 -21.16 8.08 2.56
C GLY A 61 -21.25 6.85 1.66
N SER A 62 -21.52 7.01 0.36
CA SER A 62 -21.50 5.90 -0.59
C SER A 62 -20.06 5.49 -0.95
N LEU A 63 -19.87 4.25 -1.37
CA LEU A 63 -18.57 3.77 -1.81
C LEU A 63 -18.29 4.21 -3.25
N SER A 64 -17.04 4.57 -3.52
CA SER A 64 -16.54 4.81 -4.87
C SER A 64 -15.96 3.55 -5.50
N ASP A 65 -15.75 3.58 -6.81
CA ASP A 65 -15.04 2.52 -7.54
C ASP A 65 -13.51 2.64 -7.39
N ALA A 66 -13.02 3.70 -6.76
CA ALA A 66 -11.61 3.88 -6.43
C ALA A 66 -11.29 3.21 -5.08
N THR A 67 -10.08 2.69 -4.95
CA THR A 67 -9.54 2.15 -3.71
C THR A 67 -8.52 3.09 -3.08
N ILE A 68 -8.29 2.94 -1.79
CA ILE A 68 -7.26 3.65 -1.01
C ILE A 68 -6.54 2.64 -0.13
N PHE A 69 -5.29 2.92 0.24
CA PHE A 69 -4.61 2.14 1.25
C PHE A 69 -5.28 2.32 2.61
N THR A 70 -5.50 1.21 3.31
CA THR A 70 -6.13 1.19 4.65
C THR A 70 -5.24 0.55 5.71
N ALA A 71 -4.28 -0.30 5.31
CA ALA A 71 -3.31 -0.85 6.23
C ALA A 71 -2.00 -1.20 5.54
N PHE A 72 -0.93 -1.24 6.33
CA PHE A 72 0.38 -1.76 5.95
C PHE A 72 0.88 -2.73 7.02
N ALA A 73 1.49 -3.82 6.60
CA ALA A 73 2.17 -4.74 7.49
C ALA A 73 3.58 -5.01 6.96
N ALA A 74 4.57 -5.01 7.84
CA ALA A 74 5.92 -5.40 7.48
C ALA A 74 6.47 -6.44 8.44
N ASN A 75 7.26 -7.36 7.90
CA ASN A 75 7.95 -8.40 8.64
C ASN A 75 9.41 -8.48 8.18
N ASP A 76 10.33 -8.57 9.14
CA ASP A 76 11.76 -8.68 8.88
C ASP A 76 12.31 -10.08 9.14
N HIS A 77 13.57 -10.30 8.73
CA HIS A 77 14.31 -11.55 8.92
C HIS A 77 14.51 -11.99 10.38
N LEU A 78 14.25 -11.12 11.35
CA LEU A 78 14.31 -11.43 12.77
C LEU A 78 12.94 -11.80 13.34
N ASN A 79 11.92 -11.95 12.48
CA ASN A 79 10.51 -12.16 12.82
C ASN A 79 9.86 -10.99 13.57
N SER A 80 10.45 -9.81 13.50
CA SER A 80 9.82 -8.58 13.99
C SER A 80 8.73 -8.17 13.03
N SER A 81 7.55 -7.83 13.55
CA SER A 81 6.40 -7.44 12.73
C SER A 81 5.83 -6.10 13.20
N ILE A 82 5.47 -5.25 12.24
CA ILE A 82 4.70 -4.03 12.47
C ILE A 82 3.43 -4.08 11.63
N LEU A 83 2.32 -3.65 12.23
CA LEU A 83 1.05 -3.40 11.55
C LEU A 83 0.68 -1.95 11.78
N ILE A 84 0.28 -1.26 10.72
CA ILE A 84 -0.22 0.10 10.74
C ILE A 84 -1.59 0.10 10.06
N GLU A 85 -2.61 0.51 10.78
CA GLU A 85 -3.93 0.83 10.22
C GLU A 85 -4.02 2.33 10.01
N LEU A 86 -4.46 2.74 8.82
CA LEU A 86 -4.67 4.13 8.48
C LEU A 86 -6.08 4.53 8.90
N ASN A 87 -6.19 5.68 9.56
CA ASN A 87 -7.50 6.28 9.76
C ASN A 87 -8.02 6.79 8.40
N THR A 88 -9.00 6.10 7.86
CA THR A 88 -9.61 6.40 6.56
C THR A 88 -10.77 7.38 6.66
N VAL A 89 -11.16 7.78 7.88
CA VAL A 89 -12.16 8.82 8.09
C VAL A 89 -11.56 10.14 7.64
N LYS A 90 -12.06 10.63 6.51
CA LYS A 90 -11.72 11.95 5.98
C LYS A 90 -12.41 13.01 6.86
N ASP A 91 -11.72 13.51 7.88
CA ASP A 91 -12.04 14.81 8.45
C ASP A 91 -11.80 15.84 7.35
N GLY A 92 -12.90 16.34 6.77
CA GLY A 92 -12.89 17.24 5.61
C GLY A 92 -12.28 18.60 5.92
N LYS A 93 -10.96 18.69 5.85
CA LYS A 93 -10.24 19.94 5.57
C LYS A 93 -9.75 19.94 4.13
#